data_AF-H6RAN3-F1
#
_entry.id   AF-H6RAN3-F1
#
_cell.length_a   1.000
_cell.length_b   1.000
_cell.length_c   1.000
_cell.angle_alpha   90.00
_cell.angle_beta   90.00
_cell.angle_gamma   90.00
#
_symmetry.space_group_name_H-M   'P 1'
#
loop_
_entity.id
_entity.type
_entity.pdbx_description
1 polymer ?
#
loop_
_entity_poly.entity_id
_entity_poly.type
_entity_poly.pdbx_seq_one_letter_code
_entity_poly.pdbx_strand_id
1 'polypeptide(L)' 'MRPHDWVEWLIVALLFAVSAVGIYVLTGSLASALFVGALVWLVAAGVVALL' A
#
# COMPACT_ATOMS: atom_id res chain seq x y z
N MET A 1 -4.78 8.88 18.08
CA MET A 1 -5.33 9.03 16.74
C MET A 1 -5.84 10.46 16.61
N ARG A 2 -4.96 11.40 16.24
CA ARG A 2 -5.40 12.72 15.79
C ARG A 2 -6.19 12.54 14.48
N PRO A 3 -7.12 13.44 14.14
CA PRO A 3 -7.91 13.31 12.91
C PRO A 3 -7.07 13.19 11.62
N HIS A 4 -5.85 13.72 11.62
CA HIS A 4 -4.90 13.62 10.51
C HIS A 4 -4.39 12.18 10.29
N ASP A 5 -4.12 11.44 11.37
CA ASP A 5 -3.60 10.06 11.34
C ASP A 5 -4.51 9.12 10.52
N TRP A 6 -5.83 9.34 10.54
CA TRP A 6 -6.78 8.52 9.78
C TRP A 6 -6.61 8.67 8.26
N VAL A 7 -6.27 9.88 7.79
CA VAL A 7 -6.05 10.15 6.36
C VAL A 7 -4.74 9.53 5.90
N GLU A 8 -3.69 9.58 6.71
CA GLU A 8 -2.41 8.95 6.40
C GLU A 8 -2.54 7.44 6.23
N TRP A 9 -3.25 6.78 7.15
CA TRP A 9 -3.50 5.35 7.05
C TRP A 9 -4.41 4.97 5.87
N LEU A 10 -5.35 5.84 5.48
CA LEU A 10 -6.12 5.68 4.25
C LEU A 10 -5.20 5.70 3.03
N ILE A 11 -4.25 6.63 2.96
CA ILE A 11 -3.28 6.70 1.86
C ILE A 11 -2.44 5.42 1.81
N VAL A 12 -1.91 4.95 2.95
CA VAL A 12 -1.12 3.71 3.03
C VAL A 12 -1.92 2.50 2.50
N ALA A 13 -3.19 2.37 2.89
CA ALA A 13 -4.06 1.30 2.41
C ALA A 13 -4.39 1.42 0.91
N LEU A 14 -4.63 2.64 0.42
CA LEU A 14 -4.89 2.89 -0.99
C LEU A 14 -3.66 2.61 -1.86
N LEU A 15 -2.46 2.96 -1.39
CA LEU A 15 -1.20 2.66 -2.09
C LEU A 15 -0.97 1.15 -2.23
N PHE A 16 -1.24 0.38 -1.16
CA PHE A 16 -1.25 -1.08 -1.24
C PHE A 16 -2.25 -1.58 -2.30
N ALA A 17 -3.50 -1.10 -2.21
CA ALA A 17 -4.58 -1.57 -3.08
C ALA A 17 -4.30 -1.26 -4.56
N VAL A 18 -3.93 -0.02 -4.90
CA VAL A 18 -3.67 0.38 -6.28
C VAL A 18 -2.45 -0.35 -6.87
N SER A 19 -1.40 -0.54 -6.06
CA SER A 19 -0.20 -1.27 -6.50
C SER A 19 -0.52 -2.75 -6.74
N ALA A 20 -1.21 -3.40 -5.81
CA ALA A 20 -1.59 -4.80 -5.95
C ALA A 20 -2.52 -5.01 -7.17
N VAL A 21 -3.53 -4.15 -7.33
CA VAL A 21 -4.44 -4.21 -8.48
C VAL A 21 -3.70 -3.99 -9.80
N GLY A 22 -2.81 -2.99 -9.87
CA GLY A 22 -2.01 -2.73 -11.08
C GLY A 22 -1.15 -3.94 -11.49
N ILE A 23 -0.44 -4.54 -10.54
CA ILE A 23 0.37 -5.75 -10.81
C ILE A 23 -0.51 -6.94 -11.18
N TYR A 24 -1.64 -7.12 -10.51
CA TYR A 24 -2.57 -8.21 -10.84
C TYR A 24 -3.11 -8.07 -12.27
N VAL A 25 -3.52 -6.86 -12.67
CA VAL A 25 -4.02 -6.59 -14.02
C VAL A 25 -2.95 -6.85 -15.07
N LEU A 26 -1.69 -6.47 -14.81
CA LEU A 26 -0.59 -6.60 -15.77
C LEU A 26 -0.04 -8.03 -15.88
N THR A 27 -0.12 -8.82 -14.80
CA THR A 27 0.56 -10.14 -14.72
C THR A 27 -0.40 -11.32 -14.59
N GLY A 28 -1.66 -11.09 -14.21
CA GLY A 28 -2.63 -12.13 -13.87
C GLY A 28 -2.30 -12.93 -12.60
N SER A 29 -1.21 -12.57 -11.89
CA SER A 29 -0.70 -13.35 -10.75
C SER A 29 -1.04 -12.68 -9.43
N LEU A 30 -1.91 -13.31 -8.64
CA LEU A 30 -2.29 -12.84 -7.30
C LEU A 30 -1.09 -12.84 -6.35
N ALA A 31 -0.23 -13.87 -6.42
CA ALA A 31 0.94 -13.97 -5.55
C ALA A 31 1.94 -12.83 -5.80
N SER A 32 2.22 -12.53 -7.07
CA SER A 32 3.08 -11.40 -7.45
C SER A 32 2.47 -10.06 -7.02
N ALA A 33 1.17 -9.90 -7.25
CA ALA A 33 0.43 -8.69 -6.88
C ALA A 33 0.48 -8.40 -5.37
N LEU A 34 0.23 -9.41 -4.54
CA LEU A 34 0.29 -9.27 -3.09
C LEU A 34 1.73 -9.05 -2.59
N PHE A 35 2.72 -9.71 -3.20
CA PHE A 35 4.12 -9.50 -2.84
C PHE A 35 4.55 -8.05 -3.10
N VAL A 36 4.33 -7.54 -4.32
CA VAL A 36 4.68 -6.15 -4.65
C VAL A 36 3.86 -5.16 -3.82
N GLY A 37 2.56 -5.39 -3.67
CA GLY A 37 1.71 -4.58 -2.80
C GLY A 37 2.24 -4.51 -1.37
N ALA A 38 2.63 -5.64 -0.78
CA ALA A 38 3.18 -5.69 0.57
C ALA A 38 4.49 -4.90 0.70
N LEU A 39 5.37 -4.95 -0.31
CA LEU A 39 6.57 -4.12 -0.33
C LEU A 39 6.24 -2.62 -0.32
N VAL A 40 5.28 -2.18 -1.16
CA VAL A 40 4.84 -0.78 -1.19
C VAL A 40 4.21 -0.38 0.14
N TRP A 41 3.40 -1.24 0.74
CA TRP A 41 2.78 -1.01 2.05
C TRP A 41 3.84 -0.81 3.15
N LEU A 42 4.87 -1.65 3.20
CA LEU A 42 5.97 -1.51 4.15
C LEU A 42 6.70 -0.17 4.00
N VAL A 43 6.99 0.23 2.76
CA VAL A 43 7.63 1.52 2.49
C VAL A 43 6.72 2.67 2.92
N ALA A 44 5.44 2.64 2.54
CA ALA A 44 4.49 3.69 2.88
C ALA A 44 4.28 3.81 4.40
N ALA A 45 4.12 2.69 5.10
CA ALA A 45 4.01 2.66 6.55
C ALA A 45 5.28 3.18 7.23
N GLY A 46 6.46 2.82 6.71
CA GLY A 46 7.74 3.32 7.20
C GLY A 46 7.89 4.84 7.02
N VAL A 47 7.45 5.38 5.87
CA VAL A 47 7.45 6.83 5.64
C VAL A 47 6.52 7.55 6.62
N VAL A 48 5.29 7.08 6.78
CA VAL A 48 4.33 7.68 7.72
C VAL A 48 4.84 7.63 9.16
N ALA A 49 5.50 6.54 9.56
CA ALA A 49 6.05 6.41 10.92
C ALA A 49 7.24 7.37 11.21
N LEU A 50 7.88 7.92 10.17
CA LEU A 50 9.01 8.84 10.28
C LEU A 50 8.60 10.32 10.21
N LEU A 51 7.38 10.62 9.77
CA LEU A 51 6.81 11.96 9.70
C LEU A 51 6.15 12.35 11.03
#